data_AF-A0A7F5REA3-F1
#
_entry.id   AF-A0A7F5REA3-F1
#
_cell.length_a   1.000
_cell.length_b   1.000
_cell.length_c   1.000
_cell.angle_alpha   90.00
_cell.angle_beta   90.00
_cell.angle_gamma   90.00
#
_symmetry.space_group_name_H-M   'P 1'
#
loop_
_entity.id
_entity.type
_entity.pdbx_description
1 polymer ?
#
loop_
_entity_poly.entity_id
_entity_poly.type
_entity_poly.pdbx_seq_one_letter_code
_entity_poly.pdbx_strand_id
1 'polypeptide(L)'
;KVKLAESRPIKYVRAPPLRTGNEIGSDKEELDPRANVELINSTSAVVTFNPSIQRQKELAKHLGTEANDGLAGQFIVQYDVERDPLGGEVLLDDGYFVHFFAPSDLDPLPKHVVFVLDTSGSMFDRKIAQLKEAMKSILEELKSSDKFNLVEFNTDVKVWNLQNGTESTLYPPGGASWAYEGTNVSLEDIRFPPAYSVNKENIEKAKNTVSGFEPNGGTNINDALKVALHLIEDERKSNKGSDKLQPLIIFLTDGEPTVGVYSTDQIVAE
;
A
#
# COMPACT_ATOMS: atom_id res chain seq x y z
N LYS A 1 28.12 14.90 -3.20
CA LYS A 1 27.73 15.68 -4.41
C LYS A 1 26.99 14.75 -5.34
N VAL A 2 25.83 15.14 -5.85
CA VAL A 2 25.01 14.41 -6.82
C VAL A 2 24.99 15.20 -8.12
N LYS A 3 25.19 14.53 -9.25
CA LYS A 3 25.09 15.13 -10.59
C LYS A 3 23.92 14.46 -11.31
N LEU A 4 23.00 15.24 -11.81
CA LEU A 4 21.87 14.80 -12.63
C LEU A 4 22.15 15.22 -14.07
N ALA A 5 21.88 14.30 -15.01
CA ALA A 5 21.97 14.52 -16.44
C ALA A 5 20.87 13.68 -17.08
N GLU A 6 19.86 14.36 -17.63
CA GLU A 6 18.67 13.76 -18.19
C GLU A 6 18.55 14.08 -19.68
N SER A 7 17.77 13.29 -20.40
CA SER A 7 17.41 13.53 -21.80
C SER A 7 16.33 14.60 -21.95
N ARG A 8 15.48 14.77 -20.92
CA ARG A 8 14.38 15.74 -20.88
C ARG A 8 14.61 16.82 -19.83
N PRO A 9 13.94 17.97 -19.93
CA PRO A 9 14.05 19.04 -18.94
C PRO A 9 13.72 18.55 -17.53
N ILE A 10 14.50 18.96 -16.54
CA ILE A 10 14.26 18.70 -15.13
C ILE A 10 13.10 19.57 -14.68
N LYS A 11 12.01 18.93 -14.25
CA LYS A 11 10.81 19.61 -13.75
C LYS A 11 11.04 20.21 -12.37
N TYR A 12 11.70 19.46 -11.48
CA TYR A 12 12.15 19.95 -10.18
C TYR A 12 13.33 19.12 -9.69
N VAL A 13 14.13 19.71 -8.80
CA VAL A 13 15.14 19.02 -8.00
C VAL A 13 15.17 19.65 -6.61
N ARG A 14 15.21 18.83 -5.56
CA ARG A 14 15.24 19.27 -4.17
C ARG A 14 15.96 18.27 -3.26
N ALA A 15 16.40 18.75 -2.10
CA ALA A 15 16.91 17.91 -1.03
C ALA A 15 16.02 18.09 0.21
N PRO A 16 15.09 17.16 0.49
CA PRO A 16 14.25 17.24 1.70
C PRO A 16 15.07 17.09 2.99
N PRO A 17 14.46 17.36 4.17
CA PRO A 17 15.10 17.16 5.46
C PRO A 17 15.72 15.77 5.62
N LEU A 18 16.85 15.73 6.32
CA LEU A 18 17.55 14.48 6.66
C LEU A 18 16.65 13.57 7.49
N ARG A 19 16.80 12.25 7.30
CA ARG A 19 15.99 11.25 8.01
C ARG A 19 16.84 10.26 8.78
N THR A 20 16.29 9.77 9.90
CA THR A 20 16.79 8.61 10.64
C THR A 20 15.92 7.40 10.32
N GLY A 21 16.50 6.34 9.76
CA GLY A 21 15.78 5.10 9.47
C GLY A 21 14.67 5.24 8.43
N ASN A 22 13.57 4.50 8.62
CA ASN A 22 12.44 4.40 7.69
C ASN A 22 11.24 5.29 8.08
N GLU A 23 11.48 6.35 8.88
CA GLU A 23 10.39 7.25 9.27
C GLU A 23 9.81 7.97 8.04
N ILE A 24 8.50 7.79 7.82
CA ILE A 24 7.72 8.50 6.82
C ILE A 24 6.93 9.58 7.56
N GLY A 25 7.09 10.84 7.18
CA GLY A 25 6.07 11.86 7.50
C GLY A 25 6.37 12.89 8.60
N SER A 26 7.62 13.23 8.90
CA SER A 26 7.88 14.51 9.55
C SER A 26 9.07 15.23 8.94
N ASP A 27 8.80 16.11 7.98
CA ASP A 27 9.77 17.07 7.47
C ASP A 27 10.05 18.08 8.60
N LYS A 28 10.99 17.74 9.48
CA LYS A 28 11.46 18.62 10.56
C LYS A 28 12.37 19.68 9.95
N GLU A 29 12.00 20.95 10.04
CA GLU A 29 12.79 22.07 9.51
C GLU A 29 14.23 22.07 10.08
N GLU A 30 14.41 21.60 11.32
CA GLU A 30 15.70 21.50 11.98
C GLU A 30 16.67 20.57 11.24
N LEU A 31 16.12 19.58 10.52
CA LEU A 31 16.84 18.58 9.74
C LEU A 31 17.06 18.99 8.28
N ASP A 32 16.70 20.21 7.88
CA ASP A 32 16.99 20.71 6.54
C ASP A 32 18.50 20.59 6.24
N PRO A 33 18.89 19.86 5.17
CA PRO A 33 20.29 19.70 4.80
C PRO A 33 20.93 21.02 4.33
N ARG A 34 20.14 22.03 3.95
CA ARG A 34 20.60 23.26 3.30
C ARG A 34 21.52 22.97 2.12
N ALA A 35 21.19 21.93 1.35
CA ALA A 35 21.99 21.54 0.20
C ALA A 35 21.90 22.61 -0.88
N ASN A 36 23.04 22.93 -1.50
CA ASN A 36 23.06 23.81 -2.65
C ASN A 36 22.57 23.04 -3.88
N VAL A 37 21.51 23.52 -4.51
CA VAL A 37 20.93 22.95 -5.73
C VAL A 37 21.19 23.92 -6.88
N GLU A 38 22.02 23.51 -7.82
CA GLU A 38 22.44 24.30 -8.97
C GLU A 38 21.93 23.64 -10.26
N LEU A 39 21.01 24.30 -10.98
CA LEU A 39 20.62 23.91 -12.34
C LEU A 39 21.69 24.42 -13.31
N ILE A 40 22.44 23.51 -13.95
CA ILE A 40 23.47 23.87 -14.94
C ILE A 40 22.81 24.31 -16.25
N ASN A 41 21.79 23.57 -16.68
CA ASN A 41 20.95 23.85 -17.82
C ASN A 41 19.59 23.16 -17.60
N SER A 42 18.72 23.15 -18.62
CA SER A 42 17.38 22.54 -18.48
C SER A 42 17.43 21.05 -18.15
N THR A 43 18.46 20.30 -18.52
CA THR A 43 18.52 18.83 -18.35
C THR A 43 19.61 18.36 -17.40
N SER A 44 20.38 19.27 -16.81
CA SER A 44 21.51 18.94 -15.96
C SER A 44 21.49 19.75 -14.67
N ALA A 45 21.71 19.09 -13.54
CA ALA A 45 21.73 19.73 -12.23
C ALA A 45 22.80 19.13 -11.33
N VAL A 46 23.22 19.90 -10.33
CA VAL A 46 24.18 19.50 -9.33
C VAL A 46 23.64 19.81 -7.95
N VAL A 47 23.62 18.79 -7.09
CA VAL A 47 23.26 18.96 -5.67
C VAL A 47 24.50 18.74 -4.81
N THR A 48 24.84 19.74 -4.01
CA THR A 48 26.02 19.72 -3.14
C THR A 48 25.60 19.88 -1.69
N PHE A 49 25.86 18.83 -0.89
CA PHE A 49 25.78 18.86 0.56
C PHE A 49 27.20 18.96 1.13
N ASN A 50 27.49 20.07 1.80
CA ASN A 50 28.79 20.36 2.40
C ASN A 50 28.61 21.12 3.73
N PRO A 51 28.06 20.48 4.78
CA PRO A 51 27.77 21.14 6.04
C PRO A 51 29.07 21.49 6.80
N SER A 52 29.10 22.66 7.44
CA SER A 52 30.18 23.02 8.36
C SER A 52 30.20 22.10 9.58
N ILE A 53 31.33 22.03 10.30
CA ILE A 53 31.44 21.25 11.55
C ILE A 53 30.37 21.68 12.57
N GLN A 54 30.08 22.98 12.66
CA GLN A 54 29.01 23.51 13.53
C GLN A 54 27.65 22.92 13.14
N ARG A 55 27.32 22.94 11.84
CA ARG A 55 26.05 22.41 11.33
C ARG A 55 25.95 20.89 11.49
N GLN A 56 27.05 20.16 11.30
CA GLN A 56 27.10 18.72 11.56
C GLN A 56 26.74 18.40 13.01
N LYS A 57 27.28 19.17 13.98
CA LYS A 57 26.94 19.03 15.40
C LYS A 57 25.48 19.36 15.71
N GLU A 58 24.90 20.37 15.06
CA GLU A 58 23.48 20.70 15.20
C GLU A 58 22.58 19.59 14.68
N LEU A 59 22.88 19.05 13.51
CA LEU A 59 22.13 17.95 12.90
C LEU A 59 22.25 16.67 13.73
N ALA A 60 23.46 16.35 14.23
CA ALA A 60 23.71 15.18 15.06
C ALA A 60 22.81 15.13 16.31
N LYS A 61 22.59 16.29 16.96
CA LYS A 61 21.67 16.39 18.12
C LYS A 61 20.24 15.96 17.81
N HIS A 62 19.76 16.25 16.60
CA HIS A 62 18.38 15.96 16.20
C HIS A 62 18.23 14.57 15.59
N LEU A 63 19.32 14.00 15.04
CA LEU A 63 19.37 12.66 14.46
C LEU A 63 19.74 11.57 15.49
N GLY A 64 19.90 11.93 16.77
CA GLY A 64 20.17 10.99 17.86
C GLY A 64 21.59 10.40 17.84
N THR A 65 22.53 11.05 17.16
CA THR A 65 23.94 10.66 17.14
C THR A 65 24.77 11.55 18.06
N GLU A 66 25.77 10.97 18.75
CA GLU A 66 26.68 11.74 19.58
C GLU A 66 27.41 12.82 18.74
N ALA A 67 27.47 14.06 19.24
CA ALA A 67 27.90 15.22 18.46
C ALA A 67 29.37 15.15 17.97
N ASN A 68 30.17 14.24 18.53
CA ASN A 68 31.58 14.05 18.17
C ASN A 68 31.80 12.89 17.20
N ASP A 69 30.78 12.07 16.93
CA ASP A 69 30.88 10.88 16.07
C ASP A 69 30.52 11.19 14.60
N GLY A 70 30.24 12.46 14.30
CA GLY A 70 29.88 12.93 12.97
C GLY A 70 28.36 12.93 12.73
N LEU A 71 27.97 12.80 11.47
CA LEU A 71 26.58 12.84 11.03
C LEU A 71 26.18 11.47 10.49
N ALA A 72 25.16 10.84 11.10
CA ALA A 72 24.54 9.63 10.55
C ALA A 72 23.07 9.92 10.21
N GLY A 73 22.70 9.67 8.95
CA GLY A 73 21.35 9.91 8.46
C GLY A 73 21.27 9.70 6.96
N GLN A 74 20.05 9.80 6.41
CA GLN A 74 19.81 9.69 4.98
C GLN A 74 19.79 11.09 4.35
N PHE A 75 20.70 11.32 3.40
CA PHE A 75 20.65 12.48 2.51
C PHE A 75 19.95 12.07 1.21
N ILE A 76 18.75 12.60 0.99
CA ILE A 76 17.91 12.26 -0.16
C ILE A 76 17.94 13.40 -1.16
N VAL A 77 18.06 13.09 -2.45
CA VAL A 77 17.83 14.03 -3.56
C VAL A 77 16.61 13.54 -4.31
N GLN A 78 15.59 14.38 -4.42
CA GLN A 78 14.37 14.10 -5.17
C GLN A 78 14.33 14.99 -6.41
N TYR A 79 14.05 14.39 -7.56
CA TYR A 79 13.85 15.12 -8.80
C TYR A 79 12.82 14.40 -9.68
N ASP A 80 12.30 15.12 -10.67
CA ASP A 80 11.47 14.56 -11.73
C ASP A 80 11.77 15.32 -13.03
N VAL A 81 11.40 14.73 -14.17
CA VAL A 81 11.57 15.32 -15.49
C VAL A 81 10.23 15.72 -16.09
N GLU A 82 10.25 16.63 -17.06
CA GLU A 82 9.10 16.87 -17.91
C GLU A 82 8.78 15.62 -18.74
N ARG A 83 7.55 15.13 -18.63
CA ARG A 83 7.13 13.85 -19.24
C ARG A 83 6.44 14.09 -20.58
N ASP A 84 6.57 13.13 -21.49
CA ASP A 84 5.82 13.13 -22.75
C ASP A 84 4.42 12.53 -22.56
N PRO A 85 3.34 13.27 -22.87
CA PRO A 85 1.99 12.74 -22.71
C PRO A 85 1.58 11.73 -23.81
N LEU A 86 2.26 11.69 -24.97
CA LEU A 86 1.77 10.97 -26.16
C LEU A 86 2.39 9.57 -26.36
N GLY A 87 3.41 9.21 -25.60
CA GLY A 87 4.13 7.94 -25.84
C GLY A 87 5.38 7.73 -25.01
N GLY A 88 5.71 8.66 -24.12
CA GLY A 88 6.96 8.60 -23.37
C GLY A 88 8.18 8.94 -24.22
N GLU A 89 9.35 8.47 -23.81
CA GLU A 89 10.63 8.70 -24.48
C GLU A 89 11.39 7.39 -24.69
N VAL A 90 11.94 7.19 -25.88
CA VAL A 90 12.84 6.06 -26.19
C VAL A 90 14.25 6.60 -26.41
N LEU A 91 15.18 6.18 -25.57
CA LEU A 91 16.61 6.44 -25.72
C LEU A 91 17.28 5.22 -26.33
N LEU A 92 18.18 5.42 -27.29
CA LEU A 92 18.96 4.38 -27.96
C LEU A 92 20.45 4.69 -27.79
N ASP A 93 21.23 3.73 -27.29
CA ASP A 93 22.69 3.85 -27.18
C ASP A 93 23.34 2.47 -27.39
N ASP A 94 24.33 2.40 -28.29
CA ASP A 94 25.09 1.19 -28.65
C ASP A 94 24.27 -0.10 -28.84
N GLY A 95 23.11 -0.01 -29.49
CA GLY A 95 22.22 -1.16 -29.73
C GLY A 95 21.32 -1.55 -28.55
N TYR A 96 21.41 -0.83 -27.43
CA TYR A 96 20.49 -0.91 -26.30
C TYR A 96 19.46 0.21 -26.36
N PHE A 97 18.29 -0.02 -25.75
CA PHE A 97 17.28 1.02 -25.60
C PHE A 97 16.68 1.04 -24.20
N VAL A 98 16.21 2.21 -23.79
CA VAL A 98 15.36 2.40 -22.61
C VAL A 98 14.12 3.17 -23.04
N HIS A 99 12.93 2.66 -22.70
CA HIS A 99 11.66 3.33 -22.95
C HIS A 99 11.04 3.79 -21.63
N PHE A 100 10.97 5.10 -21.42
CA PHE A 100 10.27 5.72 -20.30
C PHE A 100 8.84 6.03 -20.70
N PHE A 101 7.84 5.32 -20.15
CA PHE A 101 6.42 5.55 -20.43
C PHE A 101 5.65 5.89 -19.14
N ALA A 102 5.27 7.16 -18.98
CA ALA A 102 4.56 7.66 -17.80
C ALA A 102 3.66 8.86 -18.15
N PRO A 103 2.56 8.64 -18.91
CA PRO A 103 1.61 9.70 -19.27
C PRO A 103 1.03 10.37 -18.01
N SER A 104 0.96 11.71 -18.01
CA SER A 104 0.56 12.50 -16.83
C SER A 104 -0.93 12.83 -16.76
N ASP A 105 -1.64 12.78 -17.89
CA ASP A 105 -2.95 13.41 -18.06
C ASP A 105 -4.06 12.37 -18.27
N LEU A 106 -3.93 11.20 -17.64
CA LEU A 106 -4.94 10.14 -17.71
C LEU A 106 -5.86 10.19 -16.50
N ASP A 107 -7.17 10.14 -16.77
CA ASP A 107 -8.16 9.96 -15.73
C ASP A 107 -7.94 8.63 -15.01
N PRO A 108 -7.83 8.65 -13.67
CA PRO A 108 -7.62 7.43 -12.90
C PRO A 108 -8.78 6.46 -13.10
N LEU A 109 -8.46 5.24 -13.52
CA LEU A 109 -9.47 4.22 -13.74
C LEU A 109 -10.19 3.87 -12.42
N PRO A 110 -11.53 3.80 -12.42
CA PRO A 110 -12.30 3.26 -11.32
C PRO A 110 -11.81 1.87 -10.93
N LYS A 111 -11.71 1.60 -9.62
CA LYS A 111 -11.19 0.35 -9.09
C LYS A 111 -12.24 -0.40 -8.27
N HIS A 112 -12.12 -1.72 -8.25
CA HIS A 112 -12.72 -2.58 -7.24
C HIS A 112 -11.61 -3.09 -6.34
N VAL A 113 -11.59 -2.60 -5.10
CA VAL A 113 -10.53 -2.90 -4.11
C VAL A 113 -11.03 -3.90 -3.07
N VAL A 114 -10.40 -5.06 -2.97
CA VAL A 114 -10.66 -6.02 -1.89
C VAL A 114 -9.53 -5.91 -0.86
N PHE A 115 -9.86 -5.38 0.32
CA PHE A 115 -8.93 -5.32 1.44
C PHE A 115 -8.99 -6.64 2.21
N VAL A 116 -7.87 -7.34 2.30
CA VAL A 116 -7.72 -8.63 2.99
C VAL A 116 -6.77 -8.42 4.16
N LEU A 117 -7.33 -8.36 5.36
CA LEU A 117 -6.68 -7.80 6.53
C LEU A 117 -6.54 -8.86 7.63
N ASP A 118 -5.30 -9.12 8.00
CA ASP A 118 -4.95 -10.08 9.04
C ASP A 118 -5.33 -9.55 10.43
N THR A 119 -6.09 -10.36 11.16
CA THR A 119 -6.44 -10.16 12.57
C THR A 119 -6.06 -11.37 13.41
N SER A 120 -5.04 -12.12 12.99
CA SER A 120 -4.46 -13.23 13.74
C SER A 120 -3.88 -12.77 15.09
N GLY A 121 -3.69 -13.72 16.01
CA GLY A 121 -3.16 -13.41 17.34
C GLY A 121 -1.78 -12.73 17.33
N SER A 122 -0.96 -12.95 16.29
CA SER A 122 0.35 -12.28 16.16
C SER A 122 0.21 -10.77 16.01
N MET A 123 -0.89 -10.28 15.44
CA MET A 123 -1.17 -8.86 15.21
C MET A 123 -1.40 -8.05 16.51
N PHE A 124 -1.36 -8.69 17.67
CA PHE A 124 -1.59 -8.07 18.97
C PHE A 124 -0.75 -6.79 19.20
N ASP A 125 -1.33 -5.86 19.96
CA ASP A 125 -0.73 -4.59 20.36
C ASP A 125 -0.50 -3.61 19.19
N ARG A 126 0.75 -3.21 18.93
CA ARG A 126 1.07 -2.11 18.01
C ARG A 126 0.67 -2.39 16.55
N LYS A 127 0.76 -3.65 16.11
CA LYS A 127 0.53 -4.01 14.70
C LYS A 127 -0.92 -3.82 14.28
N ILE A 128 -1.87 -4.33 15.06
CA ILE A 128 -3.30 -4.10 14.80
C ILE A 128 -3.68 -2.63 14.96
N ALA A 129 -3.08 -1.89 15.91
CA ALA A 129 -3.32 -0.46 16.06
C ALA A 129 -2.89 0.33 14.81
N GLN A 130 -1.71 0.02 14.28
CA GLN A 130 -1.19 0.61 13.03
C GLN A 130 -2.03 0.22 11.81
N LEU A 131 -2.47 -1.04 11.72
CA LEU A 131 -3.37 -1.49 10.66
C LEU A 131 -4.68 -0.70 10.67
N LYS A 132 -5.29 -0.51 11.85
CA LYS A 132 -6.53 0.26 12.01
C LYS A 132 -6.35 1.73 11.61
N GLU A 133 -5.24 2.35 11.99
CA GLU A 133 -4.93 3.75 11.64
C GLU A 133 -4.71 3.91 10.13
N ALA A 134 -3.86 3.07 9.54
CA ALA A 134 -3.57 3.10 8.11
C ALA A 134 -4.84 2.88 7.27
N MET A 135 -5.67 1.91 7.67
CA MET A 135 -6.93 1.64 6.96
C MET A 135 -7.91 2.80 7.04
N LYS A 136 -7.96 3.56 8.14
CA LYS A 136 -8.80 4.77 8.22
C LYS A 136 -8.39 5.79 7.17
N SER A 137 -7.08 6.04 7.01
CA SER A 137 -6.55 6.95 5.99
C SER A 137 -6.78 6.42 4.57
N ILE A 138 -6.51 5.14 4.31
CA ILE A 138 -6.71 4.53 2.99
C ILE A 138 -8.17 4.60 2.55
N LEU A 139 -9.12 4.33 3.46
CA LEU A 139 -10.55 4.42 3.17
C LEU A 139 -11.01 5.85 2.83
N GLU A 140 -10.34 6.88 3.35
CA GLU A 140 -10.62 8.29 3.01
C GLU A 140 -10.09 8.69 1.63
N GLU A 141 -9.05 8.02 1.14
CA GLU A 141 -8.43 8.29 -0.16
C GLU A 141 -9.12 7.58 -1.33
N LEU A 142 -10.04 6.64 -1.06
CA LEU A 142 -10.84 5.98 -2.09
C LEU A 142 -11.71 7.00 -2.85
N LYS A 143 -11.81 6.82 -4.16
CA LYS A 143 -12.60 7.73 -5.01
C LYS A 143 -14.05 7.31 -5.04
N SER A 144 -14.97 8.26 -5.24
CA SER A 144 -16.40 7.97 -5.36
C SER A 144 -16.76 7.03 -6.51
N SER A 145 -15.90 6.93 -7.53
CA SER A 145 -16.04 5.98 -8.63
C SER A 145 -15.58 4.56 -8.28
N ASP A 146 -14.89 4.37 -7.16
CA ASP A 146 -14.39 3.07 -6.73
C ASP A 146 -15.48 2.27 -5.99
N LYS A 147 -15.27 0.95 -5.93
CA LYS A 147 -15.98 0.04 -5.03
C LYS A 147 -14.99 -0.73 -4.18
N PHE A 148 -15.44 -1.21 -3.03
CA PHE A 148 -14.58 -2.00 -2.16
C PHE A 148 -15.30 -3.11 -1.38
N ASN A 149 -14.53 -4.13 -1.00
CA ASN A 149 -14.92 -5.12 0.00
C ASN A 149 -13.92 -5.09 1.16
N LEU A 150 -14.41 -5.46 2.35
CA LEU A 150 -13.60 -5.61 3.54
C LEU A 150 -13.62 -7.08 3.98
N VAL A 151 -12.45 -7.72 3.89
CA VAL A 151 -12.22 -9.10 4.30
C VAL A 151 -11.28 -9.06 5.51
N GLU A 152 -11.79 -9.54 6.64
CA GLU A 152 -11.00 -9.81 7.83
C GLU A 152 -10.64 -11.29 7.83
N PHE A 153 -9.41 -11.65 8.16
CA PHE A 153 -9.05 -13.06 8.27
C PHE A 153 -8.15 -13.34 9.47
N ASN A 154 -8.38 -14.50 10.08
CA ASN A 154 -7.54 -15.12 11.08
C ASN A 154 -7.63 -16.64 10.94
N THR A 155 -8.12 -17.38 11.94
CA THR A 155 -8.56 -18.77 11.77
C THR A 155 -9.64 -18.89 10.70
N ASP A 156 -10.59 -17.96 10.70
CA ASP A 156 -11.69 -17.91 9.75
C ASP A 156 -11.56 -16.67 8.86
N VAL A 157 -12.19 -16.70 7.70
CA VAL A 157 -12.26 -15.57 6.77
C VAL A 157 -13.66 -14.96 6.86
N LYS A 158 -13.74 -13.66 7.10
CA LYS A 158 -15.01 -12.94 7.23
C LYS A 158 -15.09 -11.84 6.19
N VAL A 159 -16.10 -11.92 5.33
CA VAL A 159 -16.46 -10.82 4.42
C VAL A 159 -17.54 -9.99 5.10
N TRP A 160 -17.22 -8.74 5.40
CA TRP A 160 -18.09 -7.87 6.17
C TRP A 160 -19.26 -7.32 5.35
N ASN A 161 -20.47 -7.44 5.91
CA ASN A 161 -21.63 -6.70 5.43
C ASN A 161 -21.71 -5.37 6.17
N LEU A 162 -21.42 -4.26 5.48
CA LEU A 162 -21.36 -2.93 6.09
C LEU A 162 -22.75 -2.41 6.49
N GLN A 163 -23.83 -2.87 5.84
CA GLN A 163 -25.18 -2.40 6.17
C GLN A 163 -25.73 -3.10 7.40
N ASN A 164 -25.44 -4.40 7.54
CA ASN A 164 -25.83 -5.19 8.69
C ASN A 164 -24.70 -6.17 9.08
N GLY A 165 -23.94 -5.83 10.12
CA GLY A 165 -22.78 -6.61 10.53
C GLY A 165 -23.08 -8.06 10.91
N THR A 166 -24.32 -8.37 11.35
CA THR A 166 -24.75 -9.75 11.67
C THR A 166 -25.00 -10.60 10.42
N GLU A 167 -25.16 -9.97 9.26
CA GLU A 167 -25.27 -10.62 7.94
C GLU A 167 -23.92 -10.68 7.21
N SER A 168 -22.80 -10.53 7.94
CA SER A 168 -21.48 -10.81 7.38
C SER A 168 -21.31 -12.30 7.13
N THR A 169 -20.61 -12.67 6.07
CA THR A 169 -20.42 -14.08 5.69
C THR A 169 -19.07 -14.58 6.19
N LEU A 170 -19.07 -15.72 6.88
CA LEU A 170 -17.87 -16.45 7.27
C LEU A 170 -17.54 -17.53 6.23
N TYR A 171 -16.25 -17.75 6.02
CA TYR A 171 -15.70 -18.87 5.28
C TYR A 171 -14.61 -19.56 6.11
N PRO A 172 -14.68 -20.89 6.31
CA PRO A 172 -15.81 -21.74 5.93
C PRO A 172 -17.12 -21.36 6.67
N PRO A 173 -18.31 -21.67 6.10
CA PRO A 173 -19.57 -21.35 6.76
C PRO A 173 -19.64 -21.95 8.17
N GLY A 174 -20.15 -21.20 9.15
CA GLY A 174 -20.29 -21.67 10.54
C GLY A 174 -19.08 -21.45 11.44
N GLY A 175 -17.92 -21.01 10.89
CA GLY A 175 -16.71 -20.72 11.65
C GLY A 175 -15.99 -21.96 12.17
N ALA A 176 -14.71 -21.80 12.55
CA ALA A 176 -13.76 -22.84 12.91
C ALA A 176 -13.35 -23.78 11.76
N SER A 177 -12.33 -23.39 10.99
CA SER A 177 -11.65 -24.23 9.98
C SER A 177 -11.40 -25.70 10.41
N TRP A 178 -11.04 -25.95 11.68
CA TRP A 178 -10.82 -27.30 12.23
C TRP A 178 -12.09 -28.16 12.37
N ALA A 179 -13.28 -27.54 12.44
CA ALA A 179 -14.56 -28.25 12.50
C ALA A 179 -15.06 -28.69 11.11
N TYR A 180 -14.49 -28.11 10.05
CA TYR A 180 -14.84 -28.37 8.64
C TYR A 180 -13.74 -29.11 7.88
N GLU A 181 -12.73 -29.63 8.59
CA GLU A 181 -11.66 -30.44 8.03
C GLU A 181 -12.26 -31.73 7.41
N GLY A 182 -12.41 -31.76 6.08
CA GLY A 182 -13.03 -32.85 5.33
C GLY A 182 -14.36 -32.55 4.62
N THR A 183 -14.92 -31.34 4.78
CA THR A 183 -16.07 -30.89 3.99
C THR A 183 -15.62 -29.97 2.85
N ASN A 184 -15.78 -30.40 1.60
CA ASN A 184 -15.54 -29.54 0.44
C ASN A 184 -16.73 -28.57 0.26
N VAL A 185 -16.65 -27.39 0.86
CA VAL A 185 -17.58 -26.30 0.57
C VAL A 185 -17.00 -25.44 -0.55
N SER A 186 -17.64 -25.50 -1.72
CA SER A 186 -17.28 -24.69 -2.89
C SER A 186 -17.61 -23.22 -2.64
N LEU A 187 -16.71 -22.33 -3.06
CA LEU A 187 -16.91 -20.88 -2.93
C LEU A 187 -18.09 -20.41 -3.81
N GLU A 188 -18.36 -21.10 -4.92
CA GLU A 188 -19.47 -20.81 -5.82
C GLU A 188 -20.85 -21.01 -5.17
N ASP A 189 -20.95 -21.83 -4.12
CA ASP A 189 -22.18 -22.06 -3.37
C ASP A 189 -22.43 -21.01 -2.28
N ILE A 190 -21.47 -20.12 -2.03
CA ILE A 190 -21.51 -19.15 -0.94
C ILE A 190 -21.87 -17.77 -1.47
N ARG A 191 -22.88 -17.16 -0.83
CA ARG A 191 -23.26 -15.79 -1.14
C ARG A 191 -22.53 -14.82 -0.20
N PHE A 192 -21.50 -14.17 -0.72
CA PHE A 192 -20.81 -13.10 -0.02
C PHE A 192 -21.53 -11.74 -0.14
N PRO A 193 -21.33 -10.81 0.80
CA PRO A 193 -21.77 -9.44 0.68
C PRO A 193 -21.19 -8.77 -0.57
N PRO A 194 -21.96 -7.90 -1.26
CA PRO A 194 -21.50 -7.25 -2.49
C PRO A 194 -20.41 -6.22 -2.22
N ALA A 195 -19.72 -5.78 -3.27
CA ALA A 195 -18.84 -4.62 -3.19
C ALA A 195 -19.64 -3.33 -2.92
N TYR A 196 -19.14 -2.50 -2.01
CA TYR A 196 -19.79 -1.26 -1.60
C TYR A 196 -19.25 -0.07 -2.40
N SER A 197 -20.15 0.82 -2.83
CA SER A 197 -19.77 2.11 -3.42
C SER A 197 -19.11 3.02 -2.39
N VAL A 198 -18.15 3.83 -2.81
CA VAL A 198 -17.51 4.82 -1.94
C VAL A 198 -18.41 6.03 -1.74
N ASN A 199 -19.02 6.12 -0.56
CA ASN A 199 -19.79 7.26 -0.09
C ASN A 199 -19.58 7.45 1.42
N LYS A 200 -19.99 8.61 1.95
CA LYS A 200 -19.75 8.96 3.36
C LYS A 200 -20.27 7.90 4.33
N GLU A 201 -21.44 7.32 4.07
CA GLU A 201 -22.04 6.33 4.95
C GLU A 201 -21.24 5.01 4.97
N ASN A 202 -20.91 4.47 3.79
CA ASN A 202 -20.14 3.22 3.67
C ASN A 202 -18.72 3.37 4.20
N ILE A 203 -18.07 4.51 3.98
CA ILE A 203 -16.73 4.79 4.51
C ILE A 203 -16.75 4.85 6.04
N GLU A 204 -17.70 5.54 6.65
CA GLU A 204 -17.80 5.60 8.11
C GLU A 204 -18.14 4.22 8.71
N LYS A 205 -19.04 3.44 8.07
CA LYS A 205 -19.32 2.05 8.47
C LYS A 205 -18.06 1.19 8.39
N ALA A 206 -17.30 1.27 7.30
CA ALA A 206 -16.05 0.52 7.14
C ALA A 206 -15.00 0.91 8.20
N LYS A 207 -14.82 2.20 8.49
CA LYS A 207 -13.91 2.66 9.55
C LYS A 207 -14.31 2.14 10.93
N ASN A 208 -15.62 2.11 11.21
CA ASN A 208 -16.14 1.56 12.47
C ASN A 208 -15.90 0.04 12.55
N THR A 209 -16.15 -0.70 11.46
CA THR A 209 -15.84 -2.13 11.37
C THR A 209 -14.35 -2.39 11.63
N VAL A 210 -13.45 -1.70 10.92
CA VAL A 210 -11.99 -1.84 11.13
C VAL A 210 -11.58 -1.47 12.56
N SER A 211 -12.17 -0.43 13.14
CA SER A 211 -11.88 -0.04 14.52
C SER A 211 -12.22 -1.15 15.53
N GLY A 212 -13.20 -1.98 15.22
CA GLY A 212 -13.64 -3.13 16.02
C GLY A 212 -12.82 -4.41 15.84
N PHE A 213 -11.82 -4.46 14.96
CA PHE A 213 -11.00 -5.66 14.78
C PHE A 213 -10.24 -6.03 16.05
N GLU A 214 -10.25 -7.31 16.42
CA GLU A 214 -9.51 -7.81 17.57
C GLU A 214 -8.58 -8.94 17.17
N PRO A 215 -7.28 -8.85 17.51
CA PRO A 215 -6.29 -9.86 17.16
C PRO A 215 -6.59 -11.16 17.90
N ASN A 216 -6.90 -12.23 17.18
CA ASN A 216 -7.19 -13.55 17.74
C ASN A 216 -7.00 -14.66 16.70
N GLY A 217 -6.93 -15.92 17.15
CA GLY A 217 -6.88 -17.06 16.25
C GLY A 217 -5.54 -17.24 15.50
N GLY A 218 -5.55 -18.12 14.50
CA GLY A 218 -4.43 -18.40 13.61
C GLY A 218 -4.45 -17.55 12.34
N THR A 219 -3.80 -18.02 11.29
CA THR A 219 -3.54 -17.24 10.07
C THR A 219 -3.90 -18.07 8.83
N ASN A 220 -5.13 -17.94 8.34
CA ASN A 220 -5.68 -18.67 7.19
C ASN A 220 -5.50 -17.88 5.88
N ILE A 221 -4.26 -17.79 5.40
CA ILE A 221 -3.92 -17.00 4.20
C ILE A 221 -4.59 -17.57 2.94
N ASN A 222 -4.59 -18.89 2.80
CA ASN A 222 -5.07 -19.56 1.59
C ASN A 222 -6.54 -19.22 1.31
N ASP A 223 -7.41 -19.44 2.30
CA ASP A 223 -8.82 -19.19 2.13
C ASP A 223 -9.12 -17.69 1.99
N ALA A 224 -8.35 -16.83 2.69
CA ALA A 224 -8.52 -15.39 2.59
C ALA A 224 -8.25 -14.89 1.15
N LEU A 225 -7.20 -15.39 0.51
CA LEU A 225 -6.87 -15.06 -0.87
C LEU A 225 -7.87 -15.66 -1.87
N LYS A 226 -8.33 -16.89 -1.66
CA LYS A 226 -9.36 -17.51 -2.50
C LYS A 226 -10.69 -16.74 -2.44
N VAL A 227 -11.13 -16.36 -1.24
CA VAL A 227 -12.32 -15.53 -1.04
C VAL A 227 -12.15 -14.18 -1.74
N ALA A 228 -10.97 -13.55 -1.64
CA ALA A 228 -10.71 -12.28 -2.30
C ALA A 228 -10.76 -12.38 -3.84
N LEU A 229 -10.16 -13.42 -4.42
CA LEU A 229 -10.23 -13.71 -5.85
C LEU A 229 -11.68 -13.95 -6.30
N HIS A 230 -12.45 -14.72 -5.52
CA HIS A 230 -13.85 -14.98 -5.80
C HIS A 230 -14.69 -13.68 -5.79
N LEU A 231 -14.50 -12.79 -4.81
CA LEU A 231 -15.17 -11.48 -4.76
C LEU A 231 -14.87 -10.61 -6.00
N ILE A 232 -13.62 -10.61 -6.47
CA ILE A 232 -13.22 -9.91 -7.69
C ILE A 232 -13.94 -10.50 -8.91
N GLU A 233 -14.00 -11.83 -9.02
CA GLU A 233 -14.68 -12.49 -10.13
C GLU A 233 -16.18 -12.22 -10.15
N ASP A 234 -16.82 -12.23 -8.99
CA ASP A 234 -18.25 -12.00 -8.84
C ASP A 234 -18.66 -10.59 -9.24
N GLU A 235 -17.90 -9.58 -8.80
CA GLU A 235 -18.11 -8.19 -9.23
C GLU A 235 -17.87 -8.06 -10.75
N ARG A 236 -16.84 -8.72 -11.29
CA ARG A 236 -16.56 -8.71 -12.74
C ARG A 236 -17.68 -9.37 -13.56
N LYS A 237 -18.25 -10.47 -13.08
CA LYS A 237 -19.38 -11.17 -13.73
C LYS A 237 -20.66 -10.34 -13.67
N SER A 238 -20.87 -9.61 -12.57
CA SER A 238 -22.05 -8.76 -12.33
C SER A 238 -21.99 -7.45 -13.12
N ASN A 239 -20.79 -6.91 -13.35
CA ASN A 239 -20.57 -5.60 -13.96
C ASN A 239 -20.09 -5.72 -15.43
N LYS A 240 -20.98 -6.18 -16.33
CA LYS A 240 -20.71 -6.35 -17.78
C LYS A 240 -20.80 -5.04 -18.60
N GLY A 241 -20.92 -3.88 -17.95
CA GLY A 241 -21.09 -2.57 -18.58
C GLY A 241 -19.79 -1.87 -19.00
N SER A 242 -19.89 -0.63 -19.48
CA SER A 242 -18.75 0.21 -19.90
C SER A 242 -17.86 0.69 -18.75
N ASP A 243 -18.38 0.69 -17.52
CA ASP A 243 -17.65 1.12 -16.31
C ASP A 243 -16.87 -0.05 -15.71
N LYS A 244 -15.92 -0.56 -16.49
CA LYS A 244 -15.08 -1.70 -16.10
C LYS A 244 -14.14 -1.29 -14.95
N LEU A 245 -14.52 -1.67 -13.74
CA LEU A 245 -13.69 -1.53 -12.54
C LEU A 245 -12.39 -2.34 -12.70
N GLN A 246 -11.25 -1.72 -12.41
CA GLN A 246 -9.97 -2.41 -12.36
C GLN A 246 -9.84 -3.18 -11.03
N PRO A 247 -9.60 -4.50 -11.07
CA PRO A 247 -9.48 -5.29 -9.85
C PRO A 247 -8.17 -5.00 -9.12
N LEU A 248 -8.24 -4.86 -7.79
CA LEU A 248 -7.08 -4.70 -6.92
C LEU A 248 -7.33 -5.46 -5.61
N ILE A 249 -6.39 -6.33 -5.23
CA ILE A 249 -6.38 -6.97 -3.91
C ILE A 249 -5.26 -6.34 -3.10
N ILE A 250 -5.57 -5.84 -1.92
CA ILE A 250 -4.58 -5.36 -0.94
C ILE A 250 -4.61 -6.34 0.22
N PHE A 251 -3.56 -7.16 0.30
CA PHE A 251 -3.37 -8.16 1.34
C PHE A 251 -2.32 -7.69 2.34
N LEU A 252 -2.63 -7.75 3.63
CA LEU A 252 -1.73 -7.35 4.71
C LEU A 252 -1.73 -8.40 5.82
N THR A 253 -0.55 -8.93 6.13
CA THR A 253 -0.29 -9.94 7.17
C THR A 253 1.04 -9.67 7.86
N ASP A 254 1.20 -10.16 9.10
CA ASP A 254 2.46 -10.12 9.84
C ASP A 254 3.10 -11.51 10.07
N GLY A 255 2.52 -12.56 9.49
CA GLY A 255 2.88 -13.94 9.79
C GLY A 255 2.79 -14.90 8.60
N GLU A 256 3.20 -16.14 8.86
CA GLU A 256 3.09 -17.27 7.95
C GLU A 256 1.73 -17.98 8.13
N PRO A 257 1.26 -18.74 7.13
CA PRO A 257 0.00 -19.47 7.26
C PRO A 257 0.07 -20.54 8.35
N THR A 258 -0.92 -20.53 9.26
CA THR A 258 -1.01 -21.45 10.40
C THR A 258 -2.36 -22.16 10.50
N VAL A 259 -3.25 -21.94 9.51
CA VAL A 259 -4.56 -22.58 9.41
C VAL A 259 -4.83 -22.95 7.97
N GLY A 260 -5.46 -24.11 7.74
CA GLY A 260 -5.75 -24.61 6.40
C GLY A 260 -4.48 -25.09 5.70
N VAL A 261 -4.12 -24.43 4.59
CA VAL A 261 -2.89 -24.75 3.84
C VAL A 261 -1.70 -24.01 4.45
N TYR A 262 -0.79 -24.77 5.06
CA TYR A 262 0.43 -24.25 5.71
C TYR A 262 1.60 -24.01 4.75
N SER A 263 1.60 -24.67 3.59
CA SER A 263 2.71 -24.57 2.65
C SER A 263 2.52 -23.37 1.74
N THR A 264 3.45 -22.42 1.81
CA THR A 264 3.48 -21.27 0.89
C THR A 264 3.62 -21.70 -0.55
N ASP A 265 4.40 -22.75 -0.84
CA ASP A 265 4.53 -23.31 -2.19
C ASP A 265 3.20 -23.86 -2.70
N GLN A 266 2.42 -24.51 -1.83
CA GLN A 266 1.10 -25.00 -2.21
C GLN A 266 0.13 -23.83 -2.47
N ILE A 267 0.12 -22.79 -1.63
CA ILE A 267 -0.74 -21.60 -1.82
C ILE A 267 -0.46 -20.92 -3.16
N VAL A 268 0.82 -20.84 -3.56
CA VAL A 268 1.22 -20.20 -4.83
C VAL A 268 0.90 -21.07 -6.06
N ALA A 269 0.82 -22.39 -5.88
CA ALA A 269 0.59 -23.34 -6.97
C ALA A 269 -0.89 -23.55 -7.32
N GLU A 270 -1.82 -23.09 -6.48
CA GLU A 270 -3.28 -23.15 -6.67
C GLU A 270 -3.81 -22.01 -7.55
#